data_AF-Q9STB4-F1
#
_entry.id   AF-Q9STB4-F1
#
_cell.length_a   1.000
_cell.length_b   1.000
_cell.length_c   1.000
_cell.angle_alpha   90.00
_cell.angle_beta   90.00
_cell.angle_gamma   90.00
#
_symmetry.space_group_name_H-M   'P 1'
#
loop_
_entity.id
_entity.type
_entity.pdbx_description
1 polymer ?
#
loop_
_entity_poly.entity_id
_entity_poly.type
_entity_poly.pdbx_seq_one_letter_code
_entity_poly.pdbx_strand_id
1 'polypeptide(L)'
;GDQLYRMDYMDLVQNHIERNSDITLSCATVGDSRASDFGLVKIDRRGRVVQFCEKPKGTDLKAMQVDTTLLGLPPQDARLNPYIASMGVYVFKTDVLFRLLRWRYPTSNDFGSEILPAAVMEHNVQAYIFRDYWEDIGTIKSFYDANLALTEEFPKFEFYDPKTPFYTSPRFLPPTKIDNCKIKDAIISHGCFLRECTVEHSIIGERSRLDCGVELKDTLMMGADNYETESEIASLLADGKVPIGVGENTKIRNAIIDKNVRIGKDVVITNKDGVQESDRPDEGFYIRSGITIIMEKATIRDGTVI
;
A
#
# COMPACT_ATOMS: atom_id res chain seq x y z
N GLY A 1 7.43 -8.38 2.68
CA GLY A 1 6.06 -7.96 3.03
C GLY A 1 5.55 -7.01 1.97
N ASP A 2 4.57 -6.23 2.37
CA ASP A 2 3.66 -5.38 1.62
C ASP A 2 3.83 -3.93 2.05
N GLN A 3 4.94 -3.32 1.63
CA GLN A 3 5.38 -2.01 2.11
C GLN A 3 5.85 -1.15 0.94
N LEU A 4 5.59 0.15 1.03
CA LEU A 4 6.01 1.16 0.06
C LEU A 4 7.13 2.02 0.65
N TYR A 5 8.34 1.85 0.11
CA TYR A 5 9.53 2.64 0.48
C TYR A 5 10.64 2.41 -0.56
N ARG A 6 11.67 3.28 -0.53
CA ARG A 6 12.92 3.12 -1.28
C ARG A 6 14.08 3.13 -0.28
N MET A 7 14.93 2.10 -0.30
CA MET A 7 16.05 1.99 0.63
C MET A 7 17.25 1.35 -0.04
N ASP A 8 18.44 1.90 0.21
CA ASP A 8 19.70 1.24 -0.12
C ASP A 8 20.04 0.23 0.97
N TYR A 9 19.96 -1.06 0.63
CA TYR A 9 20.31 -2.12 1.58
C TYR A 9 21.82 -2.25 1.79
N MET A 10 22.66 -1.68 0.93
CA MET A 10 24.10 -1.69 1.15
C MET A 10 24.47 -0.87 2.38
N ASP A 11 23.80 0.27 2.64
CA ASP A 11 23.99 1.05 3.86
C ASP A 11 23.59 0.26 5.11
N LEU A 12 22.48 -0.48 5.04
CA LEU A 12 22.01 -1.35 6.12
C LEU A 12 23.01 -2.49 6.41
N VAL A 13 23.51 -3.15 5.37
CA VAL A 13 24.50 -4.23 5.49
C VAL A 13 25.84 -3.70 5.99
N GLN A 14 26.28 -2.54 5.50
CA GLN A 14 27.51 -1.89 5.94
C GLN A 14 27.44 -1.55 7.42
N ASN A 15 26.32 -0.98 7.88
CA ASN A 15 26.08 -0.72 9.30
C ASN A 15 26.12 -2.00 10.15
N HIS A 16 25.52 -3.09 9.66
CA HIS A 16 25.56 -4.39 10.32
C HIS A 16 26.99 -4.88 10.55
N ILE A 17 27.84 -4.77 9.53
CA ILE A 17 29.26 -5.15 9.55
C ILE A 17 30.04 -4.26 10.52
N GLU A 18 29.92 -2.93 10.40
CA GLU A 18 30.66 -1.96 11.23
C GLU A 18 30.36 -2.10 12.72
N ARG A 19 29.11 -2.43 13.06
CA ARG A 19 28.69 -2.65 14.44
C ARG A 19 28.97 -4.07 14.95
N ASN A 20 29.53 -4.94 14.11
CA ASN A 20 29.72 -6.36 14.38
C ASN A 20 28.44 -7.00 14.97
N SER A 21 27.31 -6.67 14.35
CA SER A 21 25.99 -7.09 14.83
C SER A 21 25.78 -8.56 14.50
N ASP A 22 25.08 -9.30 15.35
CA ASP A 22 24.61 -10.64 15.00
C ASP A 22 23.33 -10.55 14.17
N ILE A 23 22.50 -9.57 14.49
CA ILE A 23 21.25 -9.23 13.81
C ILE A 23 21.16 -7.70 13.74
N THR A 24 20.75 -7.15 12.61
CA THR A 24 20.36 -5.74 12.47
C THR A 24 18.91 -5.66 12.02
N LEU A 25 18.09 -4.89 12.75
CA LEU A 25 16.69 -4.61 12.40
C LEU A 25 16.62 -3.25 11.72
N SER A 26 16.00 -3.18 10.54
CA SER A 26 15.60 -1.88 9.98
C SER A 26 14.38 -1.37 10.75
N CYS A 27 14.45 -0.14 11.22
CA CYS A 27 13.45 0.45 12.08
C CYS A 27 13.07 1.86 11.61
N ALA A 28 11.81 2.23 11.79
CA ALA A 28 11.29 3.57 11.51
C ALA A 28 10.56 4.13 12.74
N THR A 29 10.49 5.45 12.88
CA THR A 29 9.69 6.07 13.93
C THR A 29 8.22 6.13 13.51
N VAL A 30 7.30 5.79 14.43
CA VAL A 30 5.86 5.78 14.15
C VAL A 30 5.05 6.44 15.26
N GLY A 31 3.88 6.96 14.90
CA GLY A 31 2.92 7.55 15.82
C GLY A 31 1.97 6.54 16.47
N ASP A 32 1.23 6.99 17.47
CA ASP A 32 0.32 6.14 18.28
C ASP A 32 -0.74 5.39 17.46
N SER A 33 -1.25 5.99 16.37
CA SER A 33 -2.36 5.42 15.61
C SER A 33 -2.05 4.08 14.94
N ARG A 34 -0.78 3.82 14.63
CA ARG A 34 -0.32 2.61 13.93
C ARG A 34 0.69 1.77 14.72
N ALA A 35 1.16 2.27 15.86
CA ALA A 35 2.20 1.61 16.65
C ALA A 35 1.82 0.18 17.07
N SER A 36 0.53 -0.10 17.32
CA SER A 36 0.05 -1.43 17.69
C SER A 36 0.03 -2.44 16.53
N ASP A 37 0.25 -2.00 15.30
CA ASP A 37 0.26 -2.86 14.11
C ASP A 37 1.65 -3.44 13.81
N PHE A 38 2.68 -2.96 14.53
CA PHE A 38 4.08 -3.30 14.30
C PHE A 38 4.75 -3.96 15.51
N GLY A 39 5.87 -4.64 15.25
CA GLY A 39 6.83 -4.99 16.30
C GLY A 39 7.60 -3.76 16.77
N LEU A 40 7.37 -3.32 18.00
CA LEU A 40 8.02 -2.16 18.58
C LEU A 40 9.34 -2.53 19.24
N VAL A 41 10.31 -1.61 19.20
CA VAL A 41 11.62 -1.81 19.81
C VAL A 41 12.00 -0.67 20.74
N LYS A 42 12.76 -1.00 21.79
CA LYS A 42 13.55 -0.02 22.54
C LYS A 42 15.02 -0.24 22.27
N ILE A 43 15.75 0.86 22.20
CA ILE A 43 17.18 0.84 21.95
C ILE A 43 17.94 1.55 23.07
N ASP A 44 19.16 1.12 23.34
CA ASP A 44 20.08 1.83 24.22
C ASP A 44 20.78 3.00 23.49
N ARG A 45 21.65 3.73 24.20
CA ARG A 45 22.41 4.87 23.64
C ARG A 45 23.37 4.49 22.51
N ARG A 46 23.71 3.21 22.37
CA ARG A 46 24.56 2.70 21.27
C ARG A 46 23.71 2.20 20.11
N GLY A 47 22.38 2.19 20.22
CA GLY A 47 21.46 1.66 19.21
C GLY A 47 21.28 0.15 19.30
N ARG A 48 21.74 -0.50 20.36
CA ARG A 48 21.43 -1.92 20.60
C ARG A 48 19.97 -2.05 21.00
N VAL A 49 19.25 -2.98 20.38
CA VAL A 49 17.89 -3.32 20.79
C VAL A 49 17.95 -4.00 22.15
N VAL A 50 17.22 -3.45 23.12
CA VAL A 50 17.14 -3.97 24.49
C VAL A 50 15.79 -4.58 24.81
N GLN A 51 14.77 -4.26 24.01
CA GLN A 51 13.43 -4.82 24.14
C GLN A 51 12.78 -4.86 22.76
N PHE A 52 12.10 -5.96 22.45
CA PHE A 52 11.24 -6.12 21.28
C PHE A 52 9.88 -6.60 21.76
N CYS A 53 8.81 -6.00 21.25
CA CYS A 53 7.44 -6.39 21.59
C CYS A 53 6.59 -6.40 20.31
N GLU A 54 6.09 -7.57 19.92
CA GLU A 54 5.28 -7.73 18.71
C GLU A 54 3.84 -7.23 18.94
N LYS A 55 3.40 -6.26 18.12
CA LYS A 55 2.03 -5.73 18.08
C LYS A 55 1.43 -5.44 19.47
N PRO A 56 2.12 -4.66 20.33
CA PRO A 56 1.70 -4.42 21.69
C PRO A 56 0.42 -3.60 21.74
N LYS A 57 -0.41 -3.85 22.77
CA LYS A 57 -1.68 -3.13 22.99
C LYS A 57 -1.78 -2.64 24.43
N GLY A 58 -2.67 -1.69 24.68
CA GLY A 58 -3.00 -1.23 26.03
C GLY A 58 -1.79 -0.70 26.81
N THR A 59 -1.53 -1.28 27.98
CA THR A 59 -0.40 -0.89 28.84
C THR A 59 0.96 -1.20 28.22
N ASP A 60 1.07 -2.31 27.47
CA ASP A 60 2.33 -2.73 26.86
C ASP A 60 2.72 -1.79 25.74
N LEU A 61 1.73 -1.30 24.97
CA LEU A 61 1.96 -0.26 23.97
C LEU A 61 2.55 0.99 24.64
N LYS A 62 1.89 1.52 25.68
CA LYS A 62 2.39 2.70 26.41
C LYS A 62 3.78 2.47 26.98
N ALA A 63 4.07 1.25 27.46
CA ALA A 63 5.38 0.90 27.98
C ALA A 63 6.47 0.92 26.90
N MET A 64 6.14 0.80 25.61
CA MET A 64 7.09 0.84 24.49
C MET A 64 7.42 2.25 23.98
N GLN A 65 6.83 3.31 24.55
CA GLN A 65 7.20 4.68 24.21
C GLN A 65 8.67 4.96 24.52
N VAL A 66 9.31 5.74 23.64
CA VAL A 66 10.70 6.18 23.75
C VAL A 66 10.84 7.65 23.36
N ASP A 67 11.92 8.28 23.83
CA ASP A 67 12.28 9.62 23.38
C ASP A 67 13.02 9.54 22.04
N THR A 68 12.29 9.75 20.95
CA THR A 68 12.85 9.72 19.59
C THR A 68 13.69 10.94 19.24
N THR A 69 13.79 11.96 20.11
CA THR A 69 14.78 13.05 19.93
C THR A 69 16.21 12.53 20.04
N LEU A 70 16.43 11.42 20.76
CA LEU A 70 17.71 10.71 20.82
C LEU A 70 18.13 10.14 19.45
N LEU A 71 17.18 10.00 18.52
CA LEU A 71 17.44 9.62 17.13
C LEU A 71 17.64 10.84 16.24
N GLY A 72 17.65 12.06 16.78
CA GLY A 72 17.79 13.30 16.02
C GLY A 72 16.51 13.77 15.33
N LEU A 73 15.33 13.32 15.79
CA LEU A 73 14.06 13.92 15.37
C LEU A 73 13.89 15.29 16.05
N PRO A 74 13.32 16.29 15.36
CA PRO A 74 12.87 17.53 15.99
C PRO A 74 11.89 17.27 17.14
N PRO A 75 11.88 18.08 18.23
CA PRO A 75 11.00 17.85 19.38
C PRO A 75 9.49 17.83 19.09
N GLN A 76 9.08 18.45 17.97
CA GLN A 76 7.69 18.39 17.50
C GLN A 76 7.37 17.03 16.87
N ASP A 77 8.25 16.51 16.03
CA ASP A 77 8.05 15.25 15.31
C ASP A 77 8.23 14.06 16.24
N ALA A 78 9.14 14.17 17.22
CA ALA A 78 9.34 13.17 18.25
C ALA A 78 8.10 12.99 19.14
N ARG A 79 7.34 14.07 19.39
CA ARG A 79 6.06 13.99 20.10
C ARG A 79 4.97 13.31 19.30
N LEU A 80 5.00 13.46 17.97
CA LEU A 80 4.06 12.78 17.07
C LEU A 80 4.44 11.33 16.79
N ASN A 81 5.73 10.99 16.93
CA ASN A 81 6.27 9.65 16.66
C ASN A 81 7.06 9.12 17.86
N PRO A 82 6.39 8.76 18.98
CA PRO A 82 7.06 8.35 20.21
C PRO A 82 7.45 6.85 20.24
N TYR A 83 7.35 6.14 19.12
CA TYR A 83 7.72 4.72 19.02
C TYR A 83 8.75 4.47 17.93
N ILE A 84 9.48 3.38 18.08
CA ILE A 84 10.35 2.83 17.04
C ILE A 84 9.74 1.48 16.64
N ALA A 85 9.33 1.36 15.39
CA ALA A 85 8.78 0.13 14.82
C ALA A 85 9.83 -0.59 13.97
N SER A 86 9.86 -1.90 14.07
CA SER A 86 10.53 -2.78 13.12
C SER A 86 9.80 -2.71 11.77
N MET A 87 10.56 -2.48 10.70
CA MET A 87 10.03 -2.49 9.33
C MET A 87 9.88 -3.91 8.78
N GLY A 88 10.25 -4.95 9.54
CA GLY A 88 10.22 -6.33 9.02
C GLY A 88 11.35 -6.67 8.04
N VAL A 89 12.43 -5.86 8.02
CA VAL A 89 13.63 -6.09 7.22
C VAL A 89 14.82 -6.31 8.16
N TYR A 90 15.54 -7.40 7.96
CA TYR A 90 16.57 -7.86 8.88
C TYR A 90 17.85 -8.26 8.13
N VAL A 91 19.00 -7.97 8.73
CA VAL A 91 20.29 -8.53 8.31
C VAL A 91 20.78 -9.47 9.41
N PHE A 92 21.10 -10.71 9.04
CA PHE A 92 21.63 -11.71 9.96
C PHE A 92 23.04 -12.10 9.55
N LYS A 93 23.91 -12.35 10.53
CA LYS A 93 25.05 -13.25 10.28
C LYS A 93 24.52 -14.63 9.93
N THR A 94 25.07 -15.23 8.87
CA THR A 94 24.59 -16.51 8.35
C THR A 94 24.61 -17.64 9.39
N ASP A 95 25.67 -17.73 10.20
CA ASP A 95 25.80 -18.75 11.25
C ASP A 95 24.82 -18.52 12.41
N VAL A 96 24.52 -17.26 12.74
CA VAL A 96 23.49 -16.89 13.73
C VAL A 96 22.11 -17.32 13.24
N LEU A 97 21.76 -17.02 11.99
CA LEU A 97 20.48 -17.42 11.40
C LEU A 97 20.28 -18.95 11.47
N PHE A 98 21.30 -19.73 11.07
CA PHE A 98 21.22 -21.19 11.16
C PHE A 98 21.09 -21.69 12.60
N ARG A 99 21.81 -21.09 13.55
CA ARG A 99 21.68 -21.46 14.97
C ARG A 99 20.27 -21.22 15.50
N LEU A 100 19.71 -20.05 15.22
CA LEU A 100 18.38 -19.67 15.66
C LEU A 100 17.33 -20.62 15.09
N LEU A 101 17.32 -20.83 13.78
CA LEU A 101 16.26 -21.60 13.11
C LEU A 101 16.39 -23.13 13.27
N ARG A 102 17.61 -23.69 13.30
CA ARG A 102 17.77 -25.16 13.34
C ARG A 102 17.86 -25.72 14.74
N TRP A 103 18.46 -24.98 15.66
CA TRP A 103 18.87 -25.53 16.96
C TRP A 103 18.13 -24.88 18.12
N ARG A 104 17.99 -23.55 18.12
CA ARG A 104 17.43 -22.82 19.25
C ARG A 104 15.90 -22.76 19.23
N TYR A 105 15.31 -22.51 18.06
CA TYR A 105 13.86 -22.32 17.85
C TYR A 105 13.34 -23.13 16.65
N PRO A 106 13.56 -24.47 16.61
CA PRO A 106 13.20 -25.29 15.44
C PRO A 106 11.70 -25.41 15.17
N THR A 107 10.86 -25.04 16.13
CA THR A 107 9.40 -25.11 16.04
C THR A 107 8.74 -23.73 15.91
N SER A 108 9.53 -22.66 15.91
CA SER A 108 8.99 -21.31 15.73
C SER A 108 8.56 -21.08 14.29
N ASN A 109 7.46 -20.35 14.13
CA ASN A 109 6.84 -20.04 12.86
C ASN A 109 6.95 -18.56 12.51
N ASP A 110 7.23 -17.68 13.48
CA ASP A 110 7.27 -16.25 13.26
C ASP A 110 8.53 -15.57 13.82
N PHE A 111 9.12 -14.67 13.02
CA PHE A 111 10.29 -13.93 13.44
C PHE A 111 9.96 -12.87 14.50
N GLY A 112 8.86 -12.13 14.34
CA GLY A 112 8.54 -10.97 15.18
C GLY A 112 8.11 -11.36 16.59
N SER A 113 7.20 -12.32 16.71
CA SER A 113 6.60 -12.74 17.98
C SER A 113 7.42 -13.80 18.73
N GLU A 114 8.27 -14.58 18.06
CA GLU A 114 8.96 -15.71 18.68
C GLU A 114 10.49 -15.58 18.63
N ILE A 115 11.09 -15.45 17.44
CA ILE A 115 12.56 -15.54 17.29
C ILE A 115 13.26 -14.26 17.77
N LEU A 116 12.82 -13.08 17.32
CA LEU A 116 13.47 -11.80 17.61
C LEU A 116 13.41 -11.40 19.09
N PRO A 117 12.28 -11.53 19.80
CA PRO A 117 12.22 -11.20 21.23
C PRO A 117 13.23 -12.00 22.05
N ALA A 118 13.41 -13.27 21.70
CA ALA A 118 14.36 -14.13 22.38
C ALA A 118 15.81 -13.85 21.91
N ALA A 119 16.03 -13.59 20.63
CA ALA A 119 17.35 -13.25 20.10
C ALA A 119 17.89 -11.92 20.66
N VAL A 120 17.03 -10.94 20.95
CA VAL A 120 17.42 -9.67 21.61
C VAL A 120 18.10 -9.91 22.96
N MET A 121 17.71 -10.96 23.68
CA MET A 121 18.30 -11.30 24.99
C MET A 121 19.65 -12.02 24.86
N GLU A 122 19.84 -12.81 23.79
CA GLU A 122 20.97 -13.73 23.64
C GLU A 122 22.05 -13.22 22.67
N HIS A 123 21.73 -12.26 21.80
CA HIS A 123 22.60 -11.81 20.70
C HIS A 123 22.83 -10.29 20.67
N ASN A 124 23.84 -9.87 19.90
CA ASN A 124 24.04 -8.45 19.58
C ASN A 124 23.05 -8.01 18.49
N VAL A 125 21.85 -7.61 18.89
CA VAL A 125 20.82 -7.07 17.99
C VAL A 125 20.91 -5.55 17.93
N GLN A 126 21.15 -5.00 16.74
CA GLN A 126 21.26 -3.55 16.50
C GLN A 126 20.05 -3.03 15.74
N ALA A 127 19.65 -1.79 16.02
CA ALA A 127 18.66 -1.08 15.21
C ALA A 127 19.37 -0.18 14.18
N TYR A 128 18.90 -0.22 12.94
CA TYR A 128 19.21 0.72 11.89
C TYR A 128 18.00 1.63 11.67
N ILE A 129 18.16 2.93 11.92
CA ILE A 129 17.05 3.88 11.83
C ILE A 129 16.91 4.40 10.40
N PHE A 130 15.90 3.91 9.71
CA PHE A 130 15.43 4.43 8.43
C PHE A 130 14.63 5.72 8.65
N ARG A 131 14.91 6.75 7.83
CA ARG A 131 14.39 8.12 8.01
C ARG A 131 13.58 8.64 6.83
N ASP A 132 13.47 7.85 5.77
CA ASP A 132 12.75 8.24 4.57
C ASP A 132 11.31 7.67 4.62
N TYR A 133 10.53 7.93 3.57
CA TYR A 133 9.16 7.45 3.46
C TYR A 133 9.07 5.93 3.57
N TRP A 134 8.25 5.48 4.52
CA TRP A 134 7.88 4.07 4.68
C TRP A 134 6.41 3.97 5.08
N GLU A 135 5.65 3.24 4.28
CA GLU A 135 4.24 2.97 4.52
C GLU A 135 3.97 1.47 4.45
N ASP A 136 3.25 0.94 5.45
CA ASP A 136 2.73 -0.42 5.41
C ASP A 136 1.39 -0.43 4.69
N ILE A 137 1.34 -1.07 3.53
CA ILE A 137 0.19 -1.09 2.63
C ILE A 137 -0.61 -2.40 2.74
N GLY A 138 -0.48 -3.12 3.85
CA GLY A 138 -1.18 -4.40 4.08
C GLY A 138 -2.66 -4.31 4.45
N THR A 139 -3.20 -3.11 4.69
CA THR A 139 -4.64 -2.91 4.90
C THR A 139 -5.25 -2.21 3.68
N ILE A 140 -6.55 -2.40 3.44
CA ILE A 140 -7.24 -1.70 2.34
C ILE A 140 -7.09 -0.18 2.47
N LYS A 141 -7.26 0.36 3.68
CA LYS A 141 -7.19 1.81 3.90
C LYS A 141 -5.79 2.35 3.60
N SER A 142 -4.75 1.72 4.14
CA SER A 142 -3.37 2.16 3.88
C SER A 142 -2.94 1.96 2.44
N PHE A 143 -3.35 0.86 1.80
CA PHE A 143 -3.15 0.64 0.37
C PHE A 143 -3.80 1.74 -0.48
N TYR A 144 -5.06 2.06 -0.23
CA TYR A 144 -5.80 3.09 -0.94
C TYR A 144 -5.20 4.48 -0.74
N ASP A 145 -4.93 4.86 0.51
CA ASP A 145 -4.37 6.17 0.85
C ASP A 145 -2.97 6.36 0.25
N ALA A 146 -2.10 5.35 0.36
CA ALA A 146 -0.74 5.42 -0.17
C ALA A 146 -0.73 5.56 -1.70
N ASN A 147 -1.67 4.92 -2.40
CA ASN A 147 -1.82 5.10 -3.84
C ASN A 147 -2.31 6.51 -4.17
N LEU A 148 -3.41 6.99 -3.57
CA LEU A 148 -3.93 8.31 -3.91
C LEU A 148 -2.98 9.46 -3.52
N ALA A 149 -2.19 9.29 -2.46
CA ALA A 149 -1.15 10.25 -2.07
C ALA A 149 -0.10 10.51 -3.17
N LEU A 150 0.07 9.59 -4.13
CA LEU A 150 0.96 9.81 -5.29
C LEU A 150 0.45 10.94 -6.21
N THR A 151 -0.82 11.29 -6.11
CA THR A 151 -1.45 12.34 -6.94
C THR A 151 -1.31 13.75 -6.34
N GLU A 152 -0.80 13.85 -5.12
CA GLU A 152 -0.54 15.13 -4.44
C GLU A 152 0.51 15.95 -5.22
N GLU A 153 0.46 17.28 -5.10
CA GLU A 153 1.43 18.18 -5.75
C GLU A 153 2.87 17.89 -5.30
N PHE A 154 3.04 17.51 -4.03
CA PHE A 154 4.32 17.14 -3.43
C PHE A 154 4.17 15.78 -2.74
N PRO A 155 4.18 14.67 -3.51
CA PRO A 155 3.96 13.35 -2.94
C PRO A 155 5.12 12.97 -2.03
N LYS A 156 4.82 12.31 -0.92
CA LYS A 156 5.86 11.84 0.02
C LYS A 156 6.71 10.71 -0.55
N PHE A 157 6.24 10.08 -1.63
CA PHE A 157 6.93 8.99 -2.32
C PHE A 157 6.78 9.13 -3.83
N GLU A 158 7.86 8.90 -4.55
CA GLU A 158 7.89 8.95 -6.00
C GLU A 158 8.47 7.65 -6.56
N PHE A 159 7.77 7.04 -7.51
CA PHE A 159 8.30 5.87 -8.23
C PHE A 159 9.43 6.22 -9.19
N TYR A 160 9.44 7.45 -9.70
CA TYR A 160 10.47 7.93 -10.61
C TYR A 160 11.73 8.33 -9.84
N ASP A 161 12.82 7.59 -10.06
CA ASP A 161 14.16 7.97 -9.63
C ASP A 161 15.16 7.42 -10.64
N PRO A 162 15.96 8.28 -11.29
CA PRO A 162 16.89 7.85 -12.34
C PRO A 162 18.06 7.00 -11.82
N LYS A 163 18.36 7.03 -10.52
CA LYS A 163 19.44 6.25 -9.89
C LYS A 163 18.94 4.90 -9.38
N THR A 164 17.77 4.89 -8.76
CA THR A 164 17.16 3.70 -8.14
C THR A 164 15.70 3.55 -8.58
N PRO A 165 15.46 3.23 -9.88
CA PRO A 165 14.11 3.12 -10.42
C PRO A 165 13.41 1.87 -9.90
N PHE A 166 12.09 1.96 -9.78
CA PHE A 166 11.25 0.76 -9.63
C PHE A 166 11.04 0.11 -10.99
N TYR A 167 11.36 -1.19 -11.07
CA TYR A 167 11.15 -1.96 -12.28
C TYR A 167 9.77 -2.63 -12.29
N THR A 168 9.21 -2.76 -13.48
CA THR A 168 8.01 -3.56 -13.75
C THR A 168 8.12 -4.18 -15.16
N SER A 169 7.19 -5.06 -15.52
CA SER A 169 7.21 -5.72 -16.83
C SER A 169 7.07 -4.70 -17.99
N PRO A 170 7.95 -4.73 -19.01
CA PRO A 170 7.79 -3.89 -20.19
C PRO A 170 6.64 -4.40 -21.05
N ARG A 171 5.53 -3.65 -21.08
CA ARG A 171 4.29 -4.06 -21.76
C ARG A 171 4.08 -3.48 -23.16
N PHE A 172 4.90 -2.50 -23.57
CA PHE A 172 4.82 -1.83 -24.89
C PHE A 172 3.42 -1.32 -25.24
N LEU A 173 2.66 -0.88 -24.24
CA LEU A 173 1.34 -0.29 -24.45
C LEU A 173 1.46 1.05 -25.17
N PRO A 174 0.47 1.41 -26.03
CA PRO A 174 0.47 2.71 -26.66
C PRO A 174 0.31 3.83 -25.62
N PRO A 175 0.67 5.09 -25.97
CA PRO A 175 0.27 6.25 -25.18
C PRO A 175 -1.25 6.30 -25.00
N THR A 176 -1.68 6.80 -23.85
CA THR A 176 -3.11 6.95 -23.53
C THR A 176 -3.80 7.96 -24.45
N LYS A 177 -5.00 7.63 -24.91
CA LYS A 177 -5.85 8.49 -25.71
C LYS A 177 -6.88 9.19 -24.82
N ILE A 178 -6.91 10.52 -24.89
CA ILE A 178 -7.78 11.38 -24.09
C ILE A 178 -8.58 12.27 -25.05
N ASP A 179 -9.89 12.27 -24.92
CA ASP A 179 -10.80 13.04 -25.77
C ASP A 179 -11.79 13.84 -24.91
N ASN A 180 -11.67 15.18 -24.93
CA ASN A 180 -12.55 16.10 -24.20
C ASN A 180 -12.72 15.80 -22.68
N CYS A 181 -11.65 15.40 -21.99
CA CYS A 181 -11.69 15.07 -20.56
C CYS A 181 -11.25 16.24 -19.66
N LYS A 182 -11.72 16.23 -18.42
CA LYS A 182 -11.19 17.07 -17.32
C LYS A 182 -10.41 16.19 -16.35
N ILE A 183 -9.12 16.45 -16.19
CA ILE A 183 -8.23 15.65 -15.35
C ILE A 183 -7.55 16.59 -14.36
N LYS A 184 -7.67 16.29 -13.07
CA LYS A 184 -7.13 17.10 -11.98
C LYS A 184 -6.58 16.18 -10.88
N ASP A 185 -5.38 16.46 -10.39
CA ASP A 185 -4.74 15.71 -9.30
C ASP A 185 -4.80 14.19 -9.56
N ALA A 186 -4.32 13.73 -10.73
CA ALA A 186 -4.53 12.36 -11.16
C ALA A 186 -3.35 11.79 -11.94
N ILE A 187 -3.13 10.48 -11.81
CA ILE A 187 -2.12 9.73 -12.57
C ILE A 187 -2.85 8.83 -13.57
N ILE A 188 -2.49 8.98 -14.85
CA ILE A 188 -3.04 8.17 -15.93
C ILE A 188 -1.93 7.26 -16.49
N SER A 189 -2.12 5.96 -16.34
CA SER A 189 -1.21 4.94 -16.86
C SER A 189 -1.31 4.83 -18.38
N HIS A 190 -0.53 3.91 -18.96
CA HIS A 190 -0.43 3.73 -20.41
C HIS A 190 -1.63 2.95 -20.97
N GLY A 191 -1.90 3.15 -22.25
CA GLY A 191 -2.90 2.36 -22.97
C GLY A 191 -4.36 2.66 -22.62
N CYS A 192 -4.66 3.74 -21.91
CA CYS A 192 -6.03 4.04 -21.52
C CYS A 192 -6.81 4.72 -22.67
N PHE A 193 -8.13 4.60 -22.62
CA PHE A 193 -9.08 5.30 -23.50
C PHE A 193 -10.07 6.08 -22.65
N LEU A 194 -9.91 7.41 -22.62
CA LEU A 194 -10.74 8.30 -21.83
C LEU A 194 -11.54 9.20 -22.79
N ARG A 195 -12.86 9.20 -22.68
CA ARG A 195 -13.74 10.00 -23.53
C ARG A 195 -14.74 10.80 -22.69
N GLU A 196 -14.76 12.11 -22.85
CA GLU A 196 -15.74 13.03 -22.27
C GLU A 196 -16.00 12.80 -20.77
N CYS A 197 -14.94 12.52 -20.01
CA CYS A 197 -15.02 12.14 -18.60
C CYS A 197 -14.32 13.14 -17.67
N THR A 198 -14.65 13.09 -16.38
CA THR A 198 -13.98 13.86 -15.33
C THR A 198 -13.27 12.90 -14.37
N VAL A 199 -11.97 13.15 -14.13
CA VAL A 199 -11.14 12.38 -13.20
C VAL A 199 -10.47 13.35 -12.23
N GLU A 200 -10.77 13.21 -10.94
CA GLU A 200 -10.23 14.04 -9.86
C GLU A 200 -9.61 13.18 -8.75
N HIS A 201 -8.41 13.50 -8.27
CA HIS A 201 -7.80 12.84 -7.11
C HIS A 201 -7.84 11.30 -7.24
N SER A 202 -7.34 10.79 -8.37
CA SER A 202 -7.56 9.40 -8.79
C SER A 202 -6.40 8.83 -9.59
N ILE A 203 -6.23 7.51 -9.54
CA ILE A 203 -5.25 6.79 -10.34
C ILE A 203 -5.98 5.89 -11.32
N ILE A 204 -5.64 6.03 -12.60
CA ILE A 204 -6.17 5.23 -13.70
C ILE A 204 -5.08 4.28 -14.17
N GLY A 205 -5.22 3.00 -13.83
CA GLY A 205 -4.34 1.91 -14.19
C GLY A 205 -4.36 1.62 -15.68
N GLU A 206 -3.42 0.80 -16.14
CA GLU A 206 -3.22 0.53 -17.56
C GLU A 206 -4.45 -0.05 -18.26
N ARG A 207 -4.57 0.22 -19.57
CA ARG A 207 -5.66 -0.28 -20.42
C ARG A 207 -7.08 0.11 -19.99
N SER A 208 -7.21 1.05 -19.04
CA SER A 208 -8.52 1.47 -18.54
C SER A 208 -9.33 2.17 -19.61
N ARG A 209 -10.65 1.92 -19.61
CA ARG A 209 -11.62 2.59 -20.48
C ARG A 209 -12.66 3.31 -19.64
N LEU A 210 -12.82 4.61 -19.89
CA LEU A 210 -13.90 5.44 -19.32
C LEU A 210 -14.70 6.02 -20.49
N ASP A 211 -15.99 5.69 -20.57
CA ASP A 211 -16.89 6.22 -21.59
C ASP A 211 -17.48 7.60 -21.19
N CYS A 212 -18.29 8.18 -22.08
CA CYS A 212 -18.79 9.54 -21.96
C CYS A 212 -19.56 9.79 -20.64
N GLY A 213 -19.32 10.95 -20.03
CA GLY A 213 -20.04 11.36 -18.81
C GLY A 213 -19.59 10.67 -17.53
N VAL A 214 -18.55 9.82 -17.57
CA VAL A 214 -18.00 9.19 -16.37
C VAL A 214 -17.37 10.24 -15.45
N GLU A 215 -17.67 10.15 -14.16
CA GLU A 215 -17.08 10.97 -13.10
C GLU A 215 -16.37 10.06 -12.08
N LEU A 216 -15.05 10.10 -12.04
CA LEU A 216 -14.23 9.43 -11.03
C LEU A 216 -13.66 10.46 -10.07
N LYS A 217 -13.83 10.22 -8.76
CA LYS A 217 -13.26 11.04 -7.71
C LYS A 217 -12.75 10.16 -6.58
N ASP A 218 -11.59 10.44 -6.01
CA ASP A 218 -11.05 9.64 -4.90
C ASP A 218 -11.09 8.13 -5.28
N THR A 219 -10.51 7.75 -6.43
CA THR A 219 -10.67 6.39 -6.98
C THR A 219 -9.36 5.82 -7.49
N LEU A 220 -9.08 4.57 -7.09
CA LEU A 220 -7.98 3.76 -7.64
C LEU A 220 -8.57 2.72 -8.60
N MET A 221 -8.36 2.91 -9.90
CA MET A 221 -8.73 1.92 -10.92
C MET A 221 -7.48 1.13 -11.31
N MET A 222 -7.48 -0.19 -11.08
CA MET A 222 -6.33 -1.07 -11.38
C MET A 222 -6.12 -1.28 -12.88
N GLY A 223 -7.18 -1.13 -13.67
CA GLY A 223 -7.18 -1.24 -15.13
C GLY A 223 -7.56 -2.62 -15.64
N ALA A 224 -6.98 -3.02 -16.77
CA ALA A 224 -7.31 -4.28 -17.42
C ALA A 224 -6.07 -5.02 -17.91
N ASP A 225 -6.15 -6.35 -17.95
CA ASP A 225 -5.06 -7.20 -18.46
C ASP A 225 -5.03 -7.24 -19.99
N ASN A 226 -6.18 -7.09 -20.63
CA ASN A 226 -6.34 -7.14 -22.09
C ASN A 226 -7.31 -6.04 -22.56
N TYR A 227 -7.24 -5.73 -23.86
CA TYR A 227 -8.26 -4.90 -24.52
C TYR A 227 -9.38 -5.77 -25.06
N GLU A 228 -10.61 -5.26 -25.01
CA GLU A 228 -11.69 -5.72 -25.87
C GLU A 228 -11.68 -4.89 -27.15
N THR A 229 -11.76 -5.55 -28.29
CA THR A 229 -11.87 -4.88 -29.59
C THR A 229 -13.22 -4.17 -29.72
N GLU A 230 -13.30 -3.14 -30.56
CA GLU A 230 -14.56 -2.43 -30.80
C GLU A 230 -15.68 -3.37 -31.30
N SER A 231 -15.34 -4.44 -32.04
CA SER A 231 -16.30 -5.46 -32.46
C SER A 231 -16.81 -6.32 -31.30
N GLU A 232 -15.94 -6.70 -30.37
CA GLU A 232 -16.32 -7.46 -29.17
C GLU A 232 -17.21 -6.60 -28.26
N ILE A 233 -16.84 -5.33 -28.07
CA ILE A 233 -17.63 -4.37 -27.28
C ILE A 233 -19.02 -4.19 -27.90
N ALA A 234 -19.10 -3.94 -29.22
CA ALA A 234 -20.38 -3.79 -29.91
C ALA A 234 -21.25 -5.06 -29.79
N SER A 235 -20.65 -6.25 -29.89
CA SER A 235 -21.35 -7.52 -29.71
C SER A 235 -21.87 -7.70 -28.28
N LEU A 236 -21.06 -7.36 -27.27
CA LEU A 236 -21.47 -7.44 -25.86
C LEU A 236 -22.64 -6.51 -25.58
N LEU A 237 -22.58 -5.27 -26.06
CA LEU A 237 -23.65 -4.28 -25.90
C LEU A 237 -24.93 -4.72 -26.62
N ALA A 238 -24.82 -5.29 -27.82
CA ALA A 238 -25.96 -5.84 -28.56
C ALA A 238 -26.64 -7.02 -27.82
N ASP A 239 -25.86 -7.81 -27.09
CA ASP A 239 -26.35 -8.89 -26.20
C ASP A 239 -26.90 -8.38 -24.85
N GLY A 240 -26.86 -7.07 -24.59
CA GLY A 240 -27.21 -6.49 -23.28
C GLY A 240 -26.20 -6.80 -22.17
N LYS A 241 -24.94 -7.08 -22.51
CA LYS A 241 -23.83 -7.31 -21.58
C LYS A 241 -22.97 -6.04 -21.44
N VAL A 242 -22.17 -6.00 -20.39
CA VAL A 242 -21.31 -4.86 -20.05
C VAL A 242 -19.86 -5.13 -20.49
N PRO A 243 -19.22 -4.25 -21.28
CA PRO A 243 -17.80 -4.36 -21.63
C PRO A 243 -16.89 -4.05 -20.43
N ILE A 244 -15.59 -4.37 -20.55
CA ILE A 244 -14.58 -4.01 -19.54
C ILE A 244 -14.40 -2.48 -19.52
N GLY A 245 -14.34 -1.92 -18.31
CA GLY A 245 -14.22 -0.48 -18.09
C GLY A 245 -15.44 0.10 -17.38
N VAL A 246 -15.62 1.40 -17.54
CA VAL A 246 -16.69 2.17 -16.91
C VAL A 246 -17.61 2.77 -17.97
N GLY A 247 -18.86 2.29 -17.98
CA GLY A 247 -19.88 2.72 -18.92
C GLY A 247 -20.39 4.14 -18.69
N GLU A 248 -21.19 4.62 -19.64
CA GLU A 248 -21.65 6.00 -19.74
C GLU A 248 -22.33 6.53 -18.47
N ASN A 249 -22.15 7.82 -18.19
CA ASN A 249 -22.81 8.57 -17.09
C ASN A 249 -22.63 7.97 -15.69
N THR A 250 -21.63 7.11 -15.50
CA THR A 250 -21.36 6.45 -14.22
C THR A 250 -20.55 7.35 -13.29
N LYS A 251 -20.92 7.37 -12.00
CA LYS A 251 -20.29 8.19 -10.97
C LYS A 251 -19.69 7.31 -9.89
N ILE A 252 -18.39 7.42 -9.66
CA ILE A 252 -17.66 6.61 -8.69
C ILE A 252 -16.87 7.51 -7.76
N ARG A 253 -17.03 7.27 -6.46
CA ARG A 253 -16.30 7.97 -5.41
C ARG A 253 -15.83 7.03 -4.32
N ASN A 254 -14.61 7.28 -3.82
CA ASN A 254 -14.02 6.58 -2.68
C ASN A 254 -13.97 5.06 -2.89
N ALA A 255 -13.37 4.65 -4.01
CA ALA A 255 -13.42 3.26 -4.46
C ALA A 255 -12.09 2.72 -4.98
N ILE A 256 -11.94 1.40 -4.88
CA ILE A 256 -10.96 0.60 -5.59
C ILE A 256 -11.71 -0.21 -6.64
N ILE A 257 -11.34 -0.05 -7.91
CA ILE A 257 -11.87 -0.85 -9.01
C ILE A 257 -10.76 -1.82 -9.43
N ASP A 258 -10.95 -3.11 -9.15
CA ASP A 258 -9.95 -4.12 -9.47
C ASP A 258 -9.88 -4.42 -10.98
N LYS A 259 -9.05 -5.38 -11.37
CA LYS A 259 -8.77 -5.65 -12.77
C LYS A 259 -9.97 -6.24 -13.51
N ASN A 260 -10.09 -5.85 -14.78
CA ASN A 260 -11.06 -6.42 -15.73
C ASN A 260 -12.52 -6.28 -15.28
N VAL A 261 -12.81 -5.30 -14.43
CA VAL A 261 -14.17 -4.99 -13.97
C VAL A 261 -15.00 -4.44 -15.13
N ARG A 262 -16.28 -4.80 -15.13
CA ARG A 262 -17.30 -4.37 -16.10
C ARG A 262 -18.35 -3.54 -15.37
N ILE A 263 -18.25 -2.21 -15.43
CA ILE A 263 -19.23 -1.31 -14.80
C ILE A 263 -20.17 -0.77 -15.87
N GLY A 264 -21.47 -1.02 -15.71
CA GLY A 264 -22.52 -0.60 -16.63
C GLY A 264 -22.68 0.92 -16.72
N LYS A 265 -23.67 1.34 -17.49
CA LYS A 265 -24.06 2.76 -17.58
C LYS A 265 -24.94 3.19 -16.41
N ASP A 266 -24.95 4.49 -16.13
CA ASP A 266 -25.78 5.12 -15.10
C ASP A 266 -25.56 4.51 -13.69
N VAL A 267 -24.39 3.91 -13.44
CA VAL A 267 -24.04 3.34 -12.14
C VAL A 267 -23.60 4.45 -11.17
N VAL A 268 -23.94 4.32 -9.89
CA VAL A 268 -23.52 5.26 -8.84
C VAL A 268 -22.87 4.48 -7.71
N ILE A 269 -21.56 4.58 -7.55
CA ILE A 269 -20.79 3.99 -6.45
C ILE A 269 -20.31 5.13 -5.57
N THR A 270 -21.02 5.39 -4.47
CA THR A 270 -20.71 6.53 -3.59
C THR A 270 -20.83 6.21 -2.11
N ASN A 271 -21.40 5.06 -1.74
CA ASN A 271 -21.59 4.64 -0.35
C ASN A 271 -22.23 5.77 0.49
N LYS A 272 -23.37 6.29 0.02
CA LYS A 272 -24.01 7.50 0.59
C LYS A 272 -24.35 7.35 2.08
N ASP A 273 -24.61 6.13 2.52
CA ASP A 273 -24.96 5.81 3.91
C ASP A 273 -23.73 5.72 4.83
N GLY A 274 -22.52 5.84 4.28
CA GLY A 274 -21.27 5.84 5.05
C GLY A 274 -20.95 4.48 5.69
N VAL A 275 -21.37 3.39 5.05
CA VAL A 275 -21.13 2.01 5.52
C VAL A 275 -19.63 1.80 5.68
N GLN A 276 -19.18 1.29 6.83
CA GLN A 276 -17.76 1.06 7.08
C GLN A 276 -17.29 -0.30 6.59
N GLU A 277 -18.07 -1.34 6.84
CA GLU A 277 -17.74 -2.74 6.57
C GLU A 277 -18.96 -3.42 5.95
N SER A 278 -18.80 -4.07 4.79
CA SER A 278 -19.85 -4.84 4.14
C SER A 278 -19.27 -5.93 3.24
N ASP A 279 -19.89 -7.10 3.25
CA ASP A 279 -19.52 -8.25 2.42
C ASP A 279 -20.65 -8.54 1.44
N ARG A 280 -20.43 -8.20 0.16
CA ARG A 280 -21.40 -8.43 -0.92
C ARG A 280 -20.76 -9.11 -2.14
N PRO A 281 -20.06 -10.24 -1.97
CA PRO A 281 -19.36 -10.91 -3.08
C PRO A 281 -20.30 -11.33 -4.21
N ASP A 282 -21.54 -11.72 -3.88
CA ASP A 282 -22.54 -12.09 -4.88
C ASP A 282 -23.01 -10.89 -5.73
N GLU A 283 -22.83 -9.67 -5.22
CA GLU A 283 -23.06 -8.41 -5.93
C GLU A 283 -21.76 -7.83 -6.52
N GLY A 284 -20.63 -8.51 -6.34
CA GLY A 284 -19.33 -8.16 -6.92
C GLY A 284 -18.52 -7.10 -6.17
N PHE A 285 -18.85 -6.80 -4.90
CA PHE A 285 -18.11 -5.79 -4.14
C PHE A 285 -17.97 -6.08 -2.64
N TYR A 286 -17.01 -5.39 -2.02
CA TYR A 286 -16.84 -5.28 -0.57
C TYR A 286 -16.79 -3.82 -0.16
N ILE A 287 -17.06 -3.52 1.10
CA ILE A 287 -16.73 -2.24 1.71
C ILE A 287 -15.80 -2.50 2.89
N ARG A 288 -14.67 -1.80 2.95
CA ARG A 288 -13.68 -1.85 4.04
C ARG A 288 -13.26 -0.43 4.40
N SER A 289 -13.34 -0.07 5.68
CA SER A 289 -13.01 1.28 6.14
C SER A 289 -13.70 2.40 5.33
N GLY A 290 -14.94 2.15 4.88
CA GLY A 290 -15.72 3.08 4.06
C GLY A 290 -15.38 3.11 2.57
N ILE A 291 -14.36 2.38 2.12
CA ILE A 291 -13.93 2.31 0.73
C ILE A 291 -14.65 1.16 0.03
N THR A 292 -15.29 1.45 -1.11
CA THR A 292 -15.95 0.42 -1.93
C THR A 292 -14.93 -0.26 -2.83
N ILE A 293 -14.84 -1.58 -2.78
CA ILE A 293 -13.92 -2.38 -3.57
C ILE A 293 -14.73 -3.21 -4.55
N ILE A 294 -14.64 -2.92 -5.84
CA ILE A 294 -15.25 -3.75 -6.88
C ILE A 294 -14.28 -4.88 -7.24
N MET A 295 -14.74 -6.12 -7.12
CA MET A 295 -13.90 -7.32 -7.22
C MET A 295 -13.39 -7.56 -8.63
N GLU A 296 -12.24 -8.24 -8.77
CA GLU A 296 -11.70 -8.63 -10.06
C GLU A 296 -12.75 -9.34 -10.93
N LYS A 297 -12.87 -8.93 -12.20
CA LYS A 297 -13.83 -9.48 -13.18
C LYS A 297 -15.32 -9.35 -12.79
N ALA A 298 -15.65 -8.61 -11.73
CA ALA A 298 -17.04 -8.36 -11.37
C ALA A 298 -17.76 -7.58 -12.48
N THR A 299 -19.09 -7.81 -12.56
CA THR A 299 -19.98 -7.06 -13.43
C THR A 299 -21.00 -6.31 -12.60
N ILE A 300 -20.96 -4.99 -12.63
CA ILE A 300 -21.95 -4.11 -12.01
C ILE A 300 -22.93 -3.70 -13.10
N ARG A 301 -24.21 -4.03 -12.91
CA ARG A 301 -25.26 -3.82 -13.93
C ARG A 301 -25.60 -2.35 -14.08
N ASP A 302 -26.15 -2.00 -15.24
CA ASP A 302 -26.67 -0.67 -15.52
C ASP A 302 -27.61 -0.16 -14.41
N GLY A 303 -27.47 1.12 -14.03
CA GLY A 303 -28.32 1.77 -13.04
C GLY A 303 -28.11 1.34 -11.58
N THR A 304 -27.12 0.47 -11.30
CA THR A 304 -26.84 0.01 -9.93
C THR A 304 -26.38 1.16 -9.04
N VAL A 305 -26.84 1.20 -7.79
CA VAL A 305 -26.41 2.17 -6.77
C VAL A 305 -25.79 1.43 -5.59
N ILE A 306 -24.55 1.78 -5.24
CA ILE A 306 -23.76 1.24 -4.13
C ILE A 306 -23.36 2.37 -3.18
#